data_AF-A0A838RWS7-F1
#
_entry.id   AF-A0A838RWS7-F1
#
_cell.length_a   1.000
_cell.length_b   1.000
_cell.length_c   1.000
_cell.angle_alpha   90.00
_cell.angle_beta   90.00
_cell.angle_gamma   90.00
#
_symmetry.space_group_name_H-M   'P 1'
#
loop_
_entity.id
_entity.type
_entity.pdbx_description
1 polymer ?
#
loop_
_entity_poly.entity_id
_entity_poly.type
_entity_poly.pdbx_seq_one_letter_code
_entity_poly.pdbx_strand_id
1 'polypeptide(L)'
;MDLAVIEPALLALWHGSFGQGGQLQPFAREIMLVECAIAGTSFRELKDIEPALPIGSLLRLKREPANEHDSLAIMILDEGGNQLGYVPRAKNEPLAHL
;
A
#
# COMPACT_ATOMS: atom_id res chain seq x y z
N MET A 1 -13.99 -31.67 32.29
CA MET A 1 -13.32 -30.86 31.25
C MET A 1 -14.31 -29.78 30.89
N ASP A 2 -14.16 -28.60 31.47
CA ASP A 2 -15.01 -27.46 31.14
C ASP A 2 -14.50 -26.85 29.84
N LEU A 3 -15.34 -26.86 28.82
CA LEU A 3 -15.11 -26.15 27.59
C LEU A 3 -15.36 -24.66 27.87
N ALA A 4 -14.31 -23.85 27.76
CA ALA A 4 -14.46 -22.40 27.79
C ALA A 4 -15.31 -21.97 26.59
N VAL A 5 -16.40 -21.25 26.87
CA VAL A 5 -17.24 -20.65 25.83
C VAL A 5 -16.45 -19.48 25.25
N ILE A 6 -15.95 -19.64 24.03
CA ILE A 6 -15.26 -18.57 23.30
C ILE A 6 -16.28 -17.86 22.41
N GLU A 7 -16.34 -16.54 22.49
CA GLU A 7 -17.19 -15.76 21.60
C GLU A 7 -16.75 -15.92 20.14
N PRO A 8 -17.68 -16.15 19.19
CA PRO A 8 -17.35 -16.33 17.78
C PRO A 8 -16.56 -15.15 17.17
N ALA A 9 -16.79 -13.93 17.66
CA ALA A 9 -16.05 -12.73 17.25
C ALA A 9 -14.58 -12.78 17.67
N LEU A 10 -14.29 -13.29 18.88
CA LEU A 10 -12.94 -13.56 19.36
C LEU A 10 -12.26 -14.65 18.52
N LEU A 11 -13.00 -15.72 18.18
CA LEU A 11 -12.51 -16.77 17.30
C LEU A 11 -12.14 -16.25 15.89
N ALA A 12 -12.97 -15.35 15.34
CA ALA A 12 -12.76 -14.74 14.03
C ALA A 12 -11.53 -13.82 14.00
N LEU A 13 -11.28 -13.06 15.07
CA LEU A 13 -10.05 -12.28 15.22
C LEU A 13 -8.81 -13.17 15.30
N TRP A 14 -8.94 -14.36 15.92
CA TRP A 14 -7.81 -15.27 16.14
C TRP A 14 -7.38 -16.02 14.87
N HIS A 15 -8.32 -16.36 13.98
CA HIS A 15 -8.07 -17.21 12.82
C HIS A 15 -7.04 -16.68 11.80
N GLY A 16 -6.65 -15.41 11.89
CA GLY A 16 -5.65 -14.81 10.99
C GLY A 16 -4.67 -13.86 11.65
N SER A 17 -4.60 -13.83 12.99
CA SER A 17 -3.85 -12.80 13.71
C SER A 17 -2.77 -13.35 14.63
N PHE A 18 -2.44 -14.64 14.64
CA PHE A 18 -1.40 -15.18 15.54
C PHE A 18 -0.25 -15.84 14.78
N GLY A 19 0.96 -15.33 15.00
CA GLY A 19 2.21 -15.98 14.58
C GLY A 19 2.64 -17.12 15.52
N GLN A 20 3.74 -17.81 15.20
CA GLN A 20 4.31 -18.80 16.13
C GLN A 20 4.62 -18.14 17.49
N GLY A 21 4.03 -18.66 18.56
CA GLY A 21 4.21 -18.15 19.93
C GLY A 21 3.07 -17.27 20.48
N GLY A 22 1.93 -17.18 19.80
CA GLY A 22 0.74 -16.49 20.35
C GLY A 22 0.86 -14.96 20.36
N GLN A 23 1.74 -14.40 19.53
CA GLN A 23 1.82 -12.95 19.30
C GLN A 23 0.82 -12.52 18.24
N LEU A 24 0.11 -11.42 18.50
CA LEU A 24 -0.73 -10.78 17.50
C LEU A 24 0.13 -10.31 16.32
N GLN A 25 -0.14 -10.85 15.13
CA GLN A 25 0.38 -10.41 13.84
C GLN A 25 -0.76 -9.77 13.05
N PRO A 26 -1.12 -8.51 13.34
CA PRO A 26 -1.99 -7.78 12.45
C PRO A 26 -1.37 -7.77 11.04
N PHE A 27 -2.20 -7.95 10.02
CA PHE A 27 -1.80 -8.08 8.61
C PHE A 27 -1.01 -9.34 8.25
N ALA A 28 -1.19 -10.47 8.96
CA ALA A 28 -0.60 -11.77 8.56
C ALA A 28 -1.00 -12.24 7.15
N ARG A 29 -1.94 -11.53 6.50
CA ARG A 29 -2.33 -11.70 5.12
C ARG A 29 -2.11 -10.41 4.35
N GLU A 30 -1.36 -10.49 3.25
CA GLU A 30 -1.29 -9.42 2.26
C GLU A 30 -2.67 -9.18 1.66
N ILE A 31 -3.12 -7.93 1.68
CA ILE A 31 -4.38 -7.48 1.08
C ILE A 31 -4.09 -6.50 -0.05
N MET A 32 -4.78 -6.67 -1.18
CA MET A 32 -4.72 -5.71 -2.28
C MET A 32 -5.56 -4.48 -1.89
N LEU A 33 -4.88 -3.34 -1.69
CA LEU A 33 -5.53 -2.08 -1.29
C LEU A 33 -5.99 -1.26 -2.50
N VAL A 34 -5.18 -1.24 -3.56
CA VAL A 34 -5.46 -0.44 -4.75
C VAL A 34 -4.80 -1.06 -5.99
N GLU A 35 -5.49 -0.97 -7.11
CA GLU A 35 -4.94 -1.20 -8.44
C GLU A 35 -5.18 0.06 -9.28
N CYS A 36 -4.13 0.65 -9.84
CA CYS A 36 -4.25 1.88 -10.62
C CYS A 36 -3.07 2.07 -11.58
N ALA A 37 -3.29 2.88 -12.62
CA ALA A 37 -2.21 3.42 -13.43
C ALA A 37 -1.48 4.55 -12.67
N ILE A 38 -0.21 4.78 -13.01
CA ILE A 38 0.55 5.93 -12.49
C ILE A 38 0.10 7.20 -13.23
N ALA A 39 -0.35 8.21 -12.50
CA ALA A 39 -0.76 9.49 -13.07
C ALA A 39 0.46 10.42 -13.27
N GLY A 40 0.37 11.28 -14.30
CA GLY A 40 1.35 12.33 -14.55
C GLY A 40 2.64 11.88 -15.24
N THR A 41 2.69 10.63 -15.73
CA THR A 41 3.83 10.09 -16.49
C THR A 41 4.15 10.90 -17.74
N SER A 42 3.15 11.50 -18.40
CA SER A 42 3.35 12.37 -19.57
C SER A 42 4.16 13.64 -19.29
N PHE A 43 4.31 14.03 -18.02
CA PHE A 43 5.13 15.17 -17.60
C PHE A 43 6.54 14.75 -17.14
N ARG A 44 6.94 13.51 -17.42
CA ARG A 44 8.20 12.91 -16.97
C ARG A 44 8.92 12.22 -18.13
N GLU A 45 10.24 12.37 -18.15
CA GLU A 45 11.10 11.63 -19.06
C GLU A 45 11.38 10.24 -18.46
N LEU A 46 10.55 9.26 -18.81
CA LEU A 46 10.63 7.90 -18.27
C LEU A 46 11.24 6.88 -19.26
N LYS A 47 11.66 7.33 -20.44
CA LYS A 47 12.13 6.43 -21.53
C LYS A 47 13.28 5.50 -21.10
N ASP A 48 14.17 5.99 -20.25
CA ASP A 48 15.31 5.21 -19.75
C ASP A 48 14.98 4.41 -18.48
N ILE A 49 13.87 4.74 -17.80
CA ILE A 49 13.44 4.14 -16.53
C ILE A 49 12.46 2.99 -16.76
N GLU A 50 11.50 3.15 -17.68
CA GLU A 50 10.47 2.16 -17.99
C GLU A 50 11.04 0.77 -18.33
N PRO A 51 12.10 0.63 -19.15
CA PRO A 51 12.71 -0.68 -19.42
C PRO A 51 13.35 -1.34 -18.18
N ALA A 52 13.70 -0.56 -17.16
CA ALA A 52 14.27 -1.02 -15.91
C ALA A 52 13.21 -1.33 -14.83
N LEU A 53 11.92 -1.23 -15.16
CA LEU A 53 10.79 -1.53 -14.27
C LEU A 53 10.04 -2.79 -14.74
N PRO A 54 10.60 -4.00 -14.53
CA PRO A 54 9.88 -5.24 -14.81
C PRO A 54 8.62 -5.41 -13.96
N ILE A 55 7.68 -6.23 -14.43
CA ILE A 55 6.50 -6.59 -13.65
C ILE A 55 6.92 -7.21 -12.31
N GLY A 56 6.33 -6.73 -11.22
CA GLY A 56 6.67 -7.14 -9.86
C GLY A 56 7.73 -6.27 -9.18
N SER A 57 8.28 -5.25 -9.87
CA SER A 57 9.14 -4.24 -9.25
C SER A 57 8.44 -3.56 -8.07
N LEU A 58 9.18 -3.45 -6.97
CA LEU A 58 8.74 -2.68 -5.80
C LEU A 58 8.82 -1.19 -6.10
N LEU A 59 7.71 -0.49 -5.84
CA LEU A 59 7.62 0.96 -5.96
C LEU A 59 7.43 1.55 -4.57
N ARG A 60 8.05 2.71 -4.33
CA ARG A 60 7.92 3.44 -3.07
C ARG A 60 6.83 4.49 -3.20
N LEU A 61 5.93 4.52 -2.21
CA LEU A 61 4.91 5.55 -2.07
C LEU A 61 5.37 6.60 -1.06
N LYS A 62 5.33 7.87 -1.44
CA LYS A 62 5.72 9.00 -0.58
C LYS A 62 4.58 10.02 -0.50
N ARG A 63 4.07 10.26 0.71
CA ARG A 63 3.04 11.29 0.96
C ARG A 63 3.62 12.70 0.80
N GLU A 64 2.83 13.58 0.20
CA GLU A 64 3.10 15.02 0.10
C GLU A 64 1.91 15.83 0.63
N PRO A 65 1.73 15.94 1.95
CA PRO A 65 0.58 16.66 2.53
C PRO A 65 0.60 18.17 2.26
N ALA A 66 1.77 18.73 1.97
CA ALA A 66 1.97 20.14 1.63
C ALA A 66 1.99 20.40 0.11
N ASN A 67 1.59 19.43 -0.72
CA ASN A 67 1.52 19.61 -2.16
C ASN A 67 0.47 20.68 -2.50
N GLU A 68 0.85 21.68 -3.30
CA GLU A 68 0.02 22.85 -3.61
C GLU A 68 -1.26 22.53 -4.40
N HIS A 69 -1.28 21.39 -5.09
CA HIS A 69 -2.41 20.99 -5.94
C HIS A 69 -3.35 20.01 -5.24
N ASP A 70 -2.82 19.15 -4.37
CA ASP A 70 -3.59 18.09 -3.70
C ASP A 70 -2.92 17.65 -2.40
N SER A 71 -3.52 17.97 -1.25
CA SER A 71 -3.05 17.53 0.07
C SER A 71 -3.03 16.00 0.25
N LEU A 72 -3.73 15.25 -0.60
CA LEU A 72 -3.75 13.78 -0.60
C LEU A 72 -2.73 13.19 -1.58
N ALA A 73 -1.87 14.00 -2.20
CA ALA A 73 -0.88 13.55 -3.16
C ALA A 73 0.05 12.47 -2.61
N ILE A 74 0.23 11.41 -3.39
CA ILE A 74 1.15 10.31 -3.09
C ILE A 74 2.05 10.11 -4.29
N MET A 75 3.30 10.52 -4.17
CA MET A 75 4.32 10.36 -5.19
C MET A 75 4.73 8.88 -5.27
N ILE A 76 4.94 8.40 -6.49
CA ILE A 76 5.43 7.06 -6.77
C ILE A 76 6.87 7.15 -7.27
N LEU A 77 7.76 6.42 -6.60
CA LEU A 77 9.20 6.38 -6.86
C LEU A 77 9.63 4.95 -7.18
N ASP A 78 10.65 4.78 -8.02
CA ASP A 78 11.35 3.50 -8.13
C ASP A 78 12.30 3.26 -6.91
N GLU A 79 13.01 2.14 -6.91
CA GLU A 79 13.98 1.83 -5.85
C GLU A 79 15.18 2.78 -5.83
N GLY A 80 15.53 3.36 -6.98
CA GLY A 80 16.57 4.38 -7.13
C GLY A 80 16.17 5.77 -6.64
N GLY A 81 14.88 5.99 -6.35
CA GLY A 81 14.34 7.28 -5.95
C GLY A 81 13.96 8.19 -7.13
N ASN A 82 13.90 7.66 -8.35
CA ASN A 82 13.41 8.40 -9.50
C ASN A 82 11.90 8.51 -9.43
N GLN A 83 11.37 9.72 -9.66
CA GLN A 83 9.93 9.96 -9.65
C GLN A 83 9.28 9.48 -10.93
N LEU A 84 8.36 8.52 -10.78
CA LEU A 84 7.57 7.97 -11.88
C LEU A 84 6.29 8.79 -12.11
N GLY A 85 5.71 9.31 -11.04
CA GLY A 85 4.46 10.06 -11.08
C GLY A 85 3.76 10.07 -9.73
N TYR A 86 2.43 9.96 -9.75
CA TYR A 86 1.59 9.96 -8.56
C TYR A 86 0.51 8.88 -8.62
N VAL A 87 -0.02 8.49 -7.45
CA VAL A 87 -1.30 7.79 -7.37
C VAL A 87 -2.39 8.72 -7.93
N PRO A 88 -3.29 8.24 -8.80
CA PRO A 88 -4.38 9.06 -9.33
C PRO A 88 -5.22 9.68 -8.22
N ARG A 89 -5.58 10.96 -8.36
CA ARG A 89 -6.39 11.69 -7.38
C ARG A 89 -7.71 11.00 -7.02
N ALA A 90 -8.33 10.30 -7.97
CA ALA A 90 -9.56 9.56 -7.71
C ALA A 90 -9.38 8.31 -6.81
N LYS A 91 -8.14 7.92 -6.51
CA LYS A 91 -7.79 6.69 -5.77
C LYS A 91 -6.83 6.93 -4.60
N ASN A 92 -6.35 8.15 -4.39
CA ASN A 92 -5.33 8.42 -3.36
C ASN A 92 -5.90 8.55 -1.94
N GLU A 93 -7.16 8.95 -1.80
CA GLU A 93 -7.77 9.24 -0.49
C GLU A 93 -7.70 8.05 0.49
N PRO A 94 -8.09 6.81 0.14
CA PRO A 94 -7.97 5.68 1.06
C PRO A 94 -6.53 5.44 1.51
N LEU A 95 -5.57 5.56 0.60
CA LEU A 95 -4.15 5.36 0.88
C LEU A 95 -3.55 6.49 1.72
N ALA A 96 -4.06 7.71 1.57
CA ALA A 96 -3.55 8.89 2.26
C ALA A 96 -3.89 8.90 3.75
N HIS A 97 -4.83 8.04 4.18
CA HIS A 97 -5.32 7.89 5.55
C HIS A 97 -4.88 6.59 6.24
N LEU A 98 -4.04 5.77 5.58
CA LEU A 98 -3.37 4.61 6.19
C LEU A 98 -2.16 5.05 7.02
#